data_AF-A0A101E8U4-F1
#
_entry.id   AF-A0A101E8U4-F1
#
_cell.length_a   1.000
_cell.length_b   1.000
_cell.length_c   1.000
_cell.angle_alpha   90.00
_cell.angle_beta   90.00
_cell.angle_gamma   90.00
#
_symmetry.space_group_name_H-M   'P 1'
#
loop_
_entity.id
_entity.type
_entity.pdbx_description
1 polymer ?
#
loop_
_entity_poly.entity_id
_entity_poly.type
_entity_poly.pdbx_seq_one_letter_code
_entity_poly.pdbx_strand_id
1 'polypeptide(L)'
;MEKVQLIATSTFGMESIVAQEIRSLGYENLKVDNGKIALTADLEAICRLNLWLRTSDRVRLLVGEFEAKTFEELFEKTKALPWAYILPENAAFPVEGKSVKSTLFSVPHCQSIVKKAVVESLKKNTSVHGLKKQALCIKLKLPF
;
A
#
# COMPACT_ATOMS: atom_id res chain seq x y z
N MET A 1 -6.13 5.21 19.52
CA MET A 1 -5.28 5.59 18.39
C MET A 1 -5.56 4.62 17.25
N GLU A 2 -5.79 5.12 16.05
CA GLU A 2 -6.01 4.27 14.88
C GLU A 2 -4.71 3.57 14.50
N LYS A 3 -4.75 2.24 14.51
CA LYS A 3 -3.62 1.40 14.11
C LYS A 3 -3.70 1.15 12.62
N VAL A 4 -2.57 1.32 11.94
CA VAL A 4 -2.40 1.07 10.51
C VAL A 4 -1.39 -0.03 10.25
N GLN A 5 -1.54 -0.73 9.14
CA GLN A 5 -0.58 -1.73 8.69
C GLN A 5 0.46 -1.07 7.78
N LEU A 6 1.73 -1.20 8.15
CA LEU A 6 2.87 -0.64 7.43
C LEU A 6 3.75 -1.76 6.89
N ILE A 7 4.36 -1.51 5.73
CA ILE A 7 5.30 -2.41 5.08
C ILE A 7 6.58 -1.63 4.79
N ALA A 8 7.65 -1.95 5.50
CA ALA A 8 9.00 -1.48 5.18
C ALA A 8 9.62 -2.46 4.16
N THR A 9 9.99 -1.98 2.97
CA THR A 9 10.73 -2.83 2.02
C THR A 9 12.22 -2.78 2.29
N SER A 10 12.88 -3.91 2.04
CA SER A 10 14.32 -4.05 2.21
C SER A 10 14.93 -4.77 1.01
N THR A 11 16.21 -4.54 0.80
CA THR A 11 17.01 -5.38 -0.09
C THR A 11 17.09 -6.80 0.49
N PHE A 12 17.08 -7.81 -0.39
CA PHE A 12 17.21 -9.22 0.01
C PHE A 12 18.48 -9.45 0.83
N GLY A 13 18.35 -10.09 1.98
CA GLY A 13 19.44 -10.34 2.93
C GLY A 13 19.62 -9.25 3.99
N MET A 14 18.92 -8.11 3.89
CA MET A 14 18.96 -7.02 4.88
C MET A 14 17.71 -6.97 5.78
N GLU A 15 16.80 -7.92 5.66
CA GLU A 15 15.53 -7.94 6.39
C GLU A 15 15.73 -7.93 7.91
N SER A 16 16.73 -8.67 8.39
CA SER A 16 17.05 -8.79 9.81
C SER A 16 17.52 -7.47 10.41
N ILE A 17 18.31 -6.70 9.66
CA ILE A 17 18.83 -5.39 10.07
C ILE A 17 17.68 -4.38 10.14
N VAL A 18 16.84 -4.33 9.10
CA VAL A 18 15.65 -3.44 9.10
C VAL A 18 14.72 -3.80 10.26
N ALA A 19 14.47 -5.10 10.50
CA ALA A 19 13.66 -5.54 11.62
C ALA A 19 14.27 -5.13 12.98
N GLN A 20 15.59 -5.18 13.11
CA GLN A 20 16.29 -4.72 14.31
C GLN A 20 16.13 -3.20 14.51
N GLU A 21 16.30 -2.39 13.47
CA GLU A 21 16.08 -0.94 13.55
C GLU A 21 14.64 -0.62 13.99
N ILE A 22 13.66 -1.32 13.43
CA ILE A 22 12.24 -1.15 13.78
C ILE A 22 12.00 -1.52 15.25
N ARG A 23 12.58 -2.62 15.75
CA ARG A 23 12.50 -2.99 17.18
C ARG A 23 13.17 -1.96 18.08
N SER A 24 14.32 -1.42 17.68
CA SER A 24 15.01 -0.35 18.43
C SER A 24 14.18 0.93 18.53
N LEU A 25 13.26 1.19 17.61
CA LEU A 25 12.30 2.30 17.69
C LEU A 25 11.12 2.05 18.61
N GLY A 26 10.98 0.82 19.14
CA GLY A 26 9.94 0.39 20.07
C GLY A 26 8.80 -0.42 19.44
N TYR A 27 8.95 -0.88 18.19
CA TYR A 27 7.93 -1.69 17.51
C TYR A 27 8.33 -3.17 17.50
N GLU A 28 7.68 -3.99 18.34
CA GLU A 28 8.07 -5.39 18.52
C GLU A 28 7.30 -6.38 17.65
N ASN A 29 6.05 -6.08 17.32
CA ASN A 29 5.19 -6.99 16.57
C ASN A 29 5.41 -6.85 15.06
N LEU A 30 6.46 -7.52 14.57
CA LEU A 30 6.92 -7.48 13.19
C LEU A 30 6.79 -8.85 12.53
N LYS A 31 6.25 -8.87 11.31
CA LYS A 31 6.31 -10.03 10.42
C LYS A 31 7.38 -9.80 9.36
N VAL A 32 8.45 -10.58 9.43
CA VAL A 32 9.55 -10.53 8.48
C VAL A 32 9.28 -11.54 7.36
N ASP A 33 9.21 -11.06 6.12
CA ASP A 33 9.11 -11.86 4.91
C ASP A 33 10.27 -11.48 3.97
N ASN A 34 10.55 -12.32 2.96
CA ASN A 34 11.61 -12.02 1.98
C ASN A 34 11.38 -10.67 1.28
N GLY A 35 12.30 -9.73 1.48
CA GLY A 35 12.30 -8.37 0.94
C GLY A 35 11.31 -7.38 1.57
N LYS A 36 10.62 -7.74 2.67
CA LYS A 36 9.69 -6.83 3.35
C LYS A 36 9.48 -7.16 4.84
N ILE A 37 9.25 -6.12 5.63
CA ILE A 37 8.85 -6.24 7.03
C ILE A 37 7.48 -5.59 7.18
N ALA A 38 6.48 -6.37 7.57
CA ALA A 38 5.14 -5.88 7.87
C ALA A 38 4.97 -5.65 9.37
N LEU A 39 4.32 -4.55 9.75
CA LEU A 39 4.05 -4.22 11.14
C LEU A 39 2.71 -3.49 11.29
N THR A 40 2.15 -3.54 12.49
CA THR A 40 0.97 -2.75 12.85
C THR A 40 1.37 -1.69 13.89
N ALA A 41 1.14 -0.42 13.59
CA ALA A 41 1.53 0.69 14.44
C ALA A 41 0.59 1.88 14.29
N ASP A 42 0.70 2.87 15.18
CA ASP A 42 -0.08 4.10 15.09
C ASP A 42 0.39 4.98 13.92
N LEU A 43 -0.43 5.96 13.51
CA LEU A 43 -0.10 6.86 12.39
C LEU A 43 1.24 7.60 12.57
N GLU A 44 1.62 7.95 13.80
CA GLU A 44 2.90 8.58 14.11
C GLU A 44 4.10 7.72 13.69
N ALA A 45 3.93 6.39 13.65
CA ALA A 45 4.95 5.47 13.19
C ALA A 45 5.32 5.71 11.73
N ILE A 46 4.40 6.19 10.88
CA ILE A 46 4.72 6.53 9.49
C ILE A 46 5.83 7.57 9.45
N CYS A 47 5.69 8.65 10.23
CA CYS A 47 6.69 9.71 10.30
C CYS A 47 7.99 9.20 10.93
N ARG A 48 7.90 8.48 12.06
CA ARG A 48 9.10 7.97 12.76
C ARG A 48 9.90 7.00 11.89
N LEU A 49 9.25 6.04 11.23
CA LEU A 49 9.94 5.07 10.39
C LEU A 49 10.59 5.72 9.17
N ASN A 50 9.93 6.68 8.52
CA ASN A 50 10.53 7.38 7.38
C ASN A 50 11.75 8.24 7.77
N LEU A 51 11.79 8.77 9.00
CA LEU A 51 12.91 9.60 9.47
C LEU A 51 14.09 8.78 10.00
N TRP A 52 13.83 7.61 10.60
CA TRP A 52 14.84 6.88 11.36
C TRP A 52 15.36 5.59 10.70
N LEU A 53 14.63 4.97 9.78
CA LEU A 53 15.12 3.78 9.09
C LEU A 53 16.21 4.15 8.09
N ARG A 54 17.41 3.57 8.26
CA ARG A 54 18.55 3.84 7.37
C ARG A 54 18.72 2.77 6.32
N THR A 55 18.28 1.55 6.62
CA THR A 55 18.48 0.37 5.78
C THR A 55 17.25 -0.05 4.99
N SER A 56 16.09 0.55 5.28
CA SER A 56 14.87 0.32 4.50
C SER A 56 14.82 1.19 3.25
N ASP A 57 14.34 0.63 2.14
CA ASP A 57 14.18 1.37 0.90
C ASP A 57 13.00 2.34 0.96
N ARG A 58 11.85 1.86 1.44
CA ARG A 58 10.57 2.61 1.48
C ARG A 58 9.64 2.05 2.54
N VAL A 59 8.92 2.94 3.22
CA VAL A 59 7.80 2.60 4.10
C VAL A 59 6.49 2.83 3.35
N ARG A 60 5.63 1.79 3.26
CA ARG A 60 4.34 1.84 2.58
C ARG A 60 3.20 1.58 3.56
N LEU A 61 2.08 2.27 3.37
CA LEU A 61 0.82 1.95 4.03
C LEU A 61 0.13 0.81 3.26
N LEU A 62 -0.24 -0.28 3.96
CA LEU A 62 -1.06 -1.34 3.38
C LEU A 62 -2.53 -0.93 3.48
N VAL A 63 -3.13 -0.61 2.34
CA VAL A 63 -4.55 -0.23 2.24
C VAL A 63 -5.47 -1.45 2.33
N GLY A 64 -5.03 -2.58 1.78
CA GLY A 64 -5.76 -3.84 1.82
C GLY A 64 -4.97 -4.94 1.15
N GLU A 65 -5.25 -6.19 1.55
CA GLU A 65 -4.68 -7.40 0.98
C GLU A 65 -5.82 -8.39 0.71
N PHE A 66 -5.87 -8.93 -0.51
CA PHE A 66 -6.90 -9.88 -0.92
C PHE A 66 -6.42 -10.73 -2.10
N GLU A 67 -6.99 -11.93 -2.23
CA GLU A 67 -6.79 -12.82 -3.37
C GLU A 67 -7.73 -12.41 -4.52
N ALA A 68 -7.22 -12.38 -5.76
CA ALA A 68 -8.03 -12.13 -6.94
C ALA A 68 -7.53 -13.00 -8.11
N LYS A 69 -8.41 -13.83 -8.67
CA LYS A 69 -8.10 -14.72 -9.80
C LYS A 69 -8.63 -14.18 -11.12
N THR A 70 -9.58 -13.23 -11.06
CA THR A 70 -10.16 -12.57 -12.23
C THR A 70 -10.00 -11.05 -12.15
N PHE A 71 -10.07 -10.39 -13.31
CA PHE A 71 -10.02 -8.93 -13.39
C PHE A 71 -11.22 -8.26 -12.73
N GLU A 72 -12.38 -8.92 -12.75
CA GLU A 72 -13.60 -8.44 -12.09
C GLU A 72 -13.48 -8.52 -10.56
N GLU A 73 -12.95 -9.61 -10.02
CA GLU A 73 -12.63 -9.71 -8.60
C GLU A 73 -11.63 -8.63 -8.16
N LEU A 74 -10.58 -8.41 -8.96
CA LEU A 74 -9.61 -7.36 -8.69
C LEU A 74 -10.29 -5.98 -8.65
N PHE A 75 -11.20 -5.71 -9.57
CA PHE A 75 -11.94 -4.46 -9.63
C PHE A 75 -12.85 -4.26 -8.41
N GLU A 76 -13.72 -5.22 -8.12
CA GLU A 76 -14.71 -5.10 -7.04
C GLU A 76 -14.04 -5.05 -5.67
N LYS A 77 -13.06 -5.93 -5.41
CA LYS A 77 -12.32 -5.93 -4.13
C LYS A 77 -11.50 -4.66 -3.94
N THR A 78 -10.90 -4.14 -5.02
CA THR A 78 -10.20 -2.84 -4.95
C THR A 78 -11.20 -1.73 -4.64
N LYS A 79 -12.35 -1.69 -5.31
CA LYS A 79 -13.37 -0.64 -5.14
C LYS A 79 -13.96 -0.62 -3.72
N ALA A 80 -14.04 -1.78 -3.07
CA ALA A 80 -14.55 -1.94 -1.70
C ALA A 80 -13.64 -1.34 -0.60
N LEU A 81 -12.37 -1.05 -0.92
CA LEU A 81 -11.45 -0.44 0.03
C LEU A 81 -11.84 1.02 0.37
N PRO A 82 -11.52 1.51 1.58
CA PRO A 82 -11.93 2.85 2.05
C PRO A 82 -11.07 3.98 1.46
N TRP A 83 -11.02 4.11 0.13
CA TRP A 83 -10.17 5.08 -0.57
C TRP A 83 -10.44 6.52 -0.17
N ALA A 84 -11.69 6.87 0.15
CA ALA A 84 -12.07 8.22 0.56
C ALA A 84 -11.44 8.67 1.88
N TYR A 85 -11.06 7.73 2.76
CA TYR A 85 -10.34 8.04 4.00
C TYR A 85 -8.84 8.29 3.76
N ILE A 86 -8.29 7.73 2.68
CA ILE A 86 -6.86 7.68 2.41
C ILE A 86 -6.44 8.75 1.40
N LEU A 87 -7.27 8.98 0.40
CA LEU A 87 -7.02 9.92 -0.68
C LEU A 87 -7.98 11.11 -0.52
N PRO A 88 -7.45 12.34 -0.40
CA PRO A 88 -8.30 13.51 -0.60
C PRO A 88 -8.85 13.51 -2.03
N GLU A 89 -9.99 14.16 -2.25
CA GLU A 89 -10.71 14.21 -3.54
C GLU A 89 -9.81 14.59 -4.73
N ASN A 90 -8.74 15.32 -4.43
CA ASN A 90 -7.87 15.93 -5.40
C ASN A 90 -6.50 15.25 -5.51
N ALA A 91 -6.33 14.07 -4.90
CA ALA A 91 -5.06 13.36 -4.92
C ALA A 91 -4.66 12.91 -6.33
N ALA A 92 -3.39 13.04 -6.65
CA ALA A 92 -2.76 12.33 -7.76
C ALA A 92 -2.35 10.93 -7.27
N PHE A 93 -2.91 9.89 -7.88
CA PHE A 93 -2.60 8.51 -7.50
C PHE A 93 -2.03 7.72 -8.69
N PRO A 94 -0.72 7.84 -8.99
CA PRO A 94 -0.09 6.93 -9.94
C PRO A 94 -0.15 5.49 -9.39
N VAL A 95 -0.45 4.55 -10.29
CA VAL A 95 -0.60 3.13 -9.94
C VAL A 95 0.60 2.35 -10.47
N GLU A 96 1.41 1.81 -9.55
CA GLU A 96 2.50 0.88 -9.87
C GLU A 96 2.03 -0.56 -9.64
N GLY A 97 2.16 -1.42 -10.65
CA GLY A 97 1.78 -2.83 -10.56
C GLY A 97 2.98 -3.77 -10.62
N LYS A 98 2.93 -4.86 -9.85
CA LYS A 98 3.81 -6.02 -10.02
C LYS A 98 2.99 -7.30 -9.93
N SER A 99 3.11 -8.16 -10.94
CA SER A 99 2.50 -9.50 -10.99
C SER A 99 3.60 -10.55 -11.10
N VAL A 100 3.54 -11.59 -10.29
CA VAL A 100 4.53 -12.68 -10.23
C VAL A 100 3.79 -13.99 -10.03
N LYS A 101 3.89 -14.92 -10.98
CA LYS A 101 3.23 -16.24 -10.92
C LYS A 101 1.71 -16.17 -10.68
N SER A 102 1.04 -15.10 -11.14
CA SER A 102 -0.40 -14.91 -10.97
C SER A 102 -1.14 -15.15 -12.28
N THR A 103 -2.40 -15.60 -12.20
CA THR A 103 -3.30 -15.71 -13.37
C THR A 103 -3.42 -14.38 -14.12
N LEU A 104 -3.40 -13.27 -13.38
CA LEU A 104 -3.40 -11.91 -13.92
C LEU A 104 -1.97 -11.45 -14.23
N PHE A 105 -1.41 -11.94 -15.33
CA PHE A 105 -0.02 -11.63 -15.72
C PHE A 105 0.15 -10.24 -16.37
N SER A 106 -0.91 -9.69 -16.98
CA SER A 106 -0.85 -8.41 -17.69
C SER A 106 -0.82 -7.22 -16.73
N VAL A 107 0.39 -6.78 -16.36
CA VAL A 107 0.63 -5.66 -15.44
C VAL A 107 -0.05 -4.36 -15.92
N PRO A 108 0.05 -3.93 -17.18
CA PRO A 108 -0.60 -2.69 -17.65
C PRO A 108 -2.12 -2.75 -17.54
N HIS A 109 -2.71 -3.94 -17.74
CA HIS A 109 -4.14 -4.13 -17.62
C HIS A 109 -4.59 -4.06 -16.15
N CYS A 110 -3.84 -4.68 -15.25
CA CYS A 110 -4.10 -4.60 -13.81
C CYS A 110 -4.02 -3.15 -13.30
N GLN A 111 -3.03 -2.38 -13.75
CA GLN A 111 -2.90 -0.96 -13.40
C GLN A 111 -4.10 -0.15 -13.88
N SER A 112 -4.57 -0.41 -15.10
CA SER A 112 -5.73 0.28 -15.68
C SER A 112 -7.02 -0.05 -14.92
N ILE A 113 -7.22 -1.31 -14.56
CA ILE A 113 -8.40 -1.78 -13.81
C ILE A 113 -8.43 -1.17 -12.41
N VAL A 114 -7.31 -1.20 -11.70
CA VAL A 114 -7.26 -0.63 -10.34
C VAL A 114 -7.44 0.87 -10.38
N LYS A 115 -6.82 1.57 -11.34
CA LYS A 115 -7.04 3.00 -11.51
C LYS A 115 -8.54 3.32 -11.70
N LYS A 116 -9.25 2.52 -12.50
CA LYS A 116 -10.71 2.67 -12.68
C LYS A 116 -11.47 2.38 -11.38
N ALA A 117 -11.14 1.31 -10.67
CA ALA A 117 -11.80 0.92 -9.41
C ALA A 117 -11.66 2.01 -8.32
N VAL A 118 -10.47 2.60 -8.18
CA VAL A 118 -10.21 3.70 -7.24
C VAL A 118 -11.05 4.93 -7.61
N VAL A 119 -11.09 5.32 -8.88
CA VAL A 119 -11.91 6.44 -9.35
C VAL A 119 -13.40 6.22 -9.04
N GLU A 120 -13.91 5.01 -9.29
CA GLU A 120 -15.30 4.69 -8.99
C GLU A 120 -15.62 4.69 -7.49
N SER A 121 -14.72 4.18 -6.67
CA SER A 121 -14.87 4.21 -5.21
C SER A 121 -14.94 5.63 -4.68
N LEU A 122 -14.08 6.52 -5.19
CA LEU A 122 -14.08 7.94 -4.83
C LEU A 122 -15.37 8.64 -5.30
N LYS A 123 -15.80 8.41 -6.54
CA LYS A 123 -17.07 8.98 -7.07
C LYS A 123 -18.30 8.64 -6.22
N LYS A 124 -18.35 7.44 -5.64
CA LYS A 124 -19.49 7.01 -4.81
C LYS A 124 -19.58 7.78 -3.50
N ASN A 125 -18.47 8.28 -2.97
CA ASN A 125 -18.39 8.96 -1.68
C ASN A 125 -18.28 10.50 -1.80
N THR A 126 -17.90 11.03 -2.96
CA THR A 126 -17.73 12.47 -3.16
C THR A 126 -19.00 13.15 -3.65
N SER A 127 -19.73 13.77 -2.73
CA SER A 127 -20.51 14.96 -3.06
C SER A 127 -19.58 16.17 -2.91
N VAL A 128 -19.51 17.04 -3.94
CA VAL A 128 -18.90 18.40 -4.01
C VAL A 128 -17.36 18.63 -4.10
N HIS A 129 -16.96 19.09 -5.30
CA HIS A 129 -16.13 20.29 -5.60
C HIS A 129 -14.58 20.31 -5.43
N GLY A 130 -13.87 20.27 -6.58
CA GLY A 130 -12.75 21.20 -6.88
C GLY A 130 -11.31 20.72 -6.65
N LEU A 131 -10.61 20.39 -7.76
CA LEU A 131 -9.29 19.73 -7.87
C LEU A 131 -8.03 20.58 -7.52
N LYS A 132 -7.26 20.20 -6.48
CA LYS A 132 -5.81 20.52 -6.27
C LYS A 132 -4.93 19.32 -5.83
N LYS A 133 -3.87 19.05 -6.59
CA LYS A 133 -3.05 17.82 -6.64
C LYS A 133 -2.07 17.62 -5.46
N GLN A 134 -2.08 16.44 -4.81
CA GLN A 134 -0.97 15.89 -4.01
C GLN A 134 -0.76 14.40 -4.32
N ALA A 135 0.48 13.93 -4.38
CA ALA A 135 0.84 12.61 -4.92
C ALA A 135 0.90 11.50 -3.84
N LEU A 136 0.04 10.49 -3.95
CA LEU A 136 0.14 9.23 -3.20
C LEU A 136 0.34 8.07 -4.20
N CYS A 137 1.50 7.42 -4.19
CA CYS A 137 1.76 6.29 -5.09
C CYS A 137 1.14 5.01 -4.54
N ILE A 138 0.16 4.45 -5.25
CA ILE A 138 -0.49 3.18 -4.89
C ILE A 138 0.27 2.06 -5.58
N LYS A 139 0.90 1.17 -4.80
CA LYS A 139 1.60 0.00 -5.33
C LYS A 139 0.79 -1.26 -5.06
N LEU A 140 0.30 -1.89 -6.11
CA LEU A 140 -0.37 -3.18 -6.01
C LEU A 140 0.66 -4.29 -6.09
N LYS A 141 0.64 -5.15 -5.08
CA LYS A 141 1.31 -6.44 -5.11
C LYS A 141 0.22 -7.50 -5.06
N LEU A 142 0.00 -8.19 -6.18
CA LEU A 142 -0.86 -9.36 -6.19
C LEU A 142 -0.12 -10.47 -5.44
N PRO A 143 -0.70 -11.02 -4.35
CA PRO A 143 -0.09 -12.15 -3.64
C PRO A 143 -0.14 -13.41 -4.48
N PHE A 144 0.69 -14.37 -4.07
CA PHE A 144 0.71 -15.75 -4.55
C PHE A 144 -0.66 -16.42 -4.39
#